data_AF-A0AA51F1H0-F1
#
_entry.id   AF-A0AA51F1H0-F1
#
_cell.length_a   1.000
_cell.length_b   1.000
_cell.length_c   1.000
_cell.angle_alpha   90.00
_cell.angle_beta   90.00
_cell.angle_gamma   90.00
#
_symmetry.space_group_name_H-M   'P 1'
#
loop_
_entity.id
_entity.type
_entity.pdbx_description
1 polymer ?
#
loop_
_entity_poly.entity_id
_entity_poly.type
_entity_poly.pdbx_seq_one_letter_code
_entity_poly.pdbx_strand_id
1 'polypeptide(L)' 'VSQEVVEHMLGWNIPEEHQALVHDHWRNFPAISKYWHFSLAFIYS' A
#
# COMPACT_ATOMS: atom_id res chain seq x y z
N VAL A 1 7.85 6.68 15.87
CA VAL A 1 7.85 6.39 14.42
C VAL A 1 7.25 7.60 13.73
N SER A 2 7.94 8.22 12.76
CA SER A 2 7.41 9.39 12.03
C SER A 2 6.12 9.00 11.28
N GLN A 3 5.08 9.83 11.33
CA GLN A 3 3.80 9.56 10.66
C GLN A 3 3.95 9.29 9.15
N GLU A 4 4.92 9.93 8.50
CA GLU A 4 5.25 9.72 7.09
C GLU A 4 5.62 8.26 6.77
N VAL A 5 6.33 7.59 7.69
CA VAL A 5 6.72 6.19 7.48
C VAL A 5 5.49 5.30 7.52
N VAL A 6 4.51 5.60 8.38
CA VAL A 6 3.27 4.83 8.53
C VAL A 6 2.35 4.99 7.32
N GLU A 7 2.24 6.19 6.75
CA GLU A 7 1.49 6.43 5.51
C GLU A 7 2.07 5.67 4.31
N HIS A 8 3.37 5.39 4.33
CA HIS A 8 4.04 4.57 3.33
C HIS A 8 3.98 3.08 3.60
N MET A 9 3.28 2.60 4.63
CA MET A 9 3.06 1.17 4.88
C MET A 9 1.74 0.71 4.27
N LEU A 10 1.76 -0.49 3.70
CA LEU A 10 0.60 -1.14 3.11
C LEU A 10 -0.48 -1.36 4.18
N GLY A 11 -1.74 -1.07 3.86
CA GLY A 11 -2.85 -1.24 4.79
C GLY A 11 -3.02 -0.09 5.78
N TRP A 12 -1.95 0.56 6.24
CA TRP A 12 -2.05 1.78 7.06
C TRP A 12 -2.46 3.01 6.25
N ASN A 13 -2.39 2.94 4.93
CA ASN A 13 -2.77 3.97 3.97
C ASN A 13 -4.27 3.97 3.61
N ILE A 14 -5.11 3.26 4.36
CA ILE A 14 -6.54 3.03 4.06
C ILE A 14 -7.38 3.43 5.30
N PRO A 15 -8.59 4.01 5.13
CA PRO A 15 -9.48 4.32 6.25
C PRO A 15 -9.72 3.13 7.20
N GLU A 16 -9.94 3.40 8.49
CA GLU A 16 -10.10 2.38 9.54
C GLU A 16 -11.20 1.36 9.21
N GLU A 17 -12.29 1.82 8.63
CA GLU A 17 -13.44 1.04 8.14
C GLU A 17 -13.09 -0.01 7.06
N HIS A 18 -11.96 0.17 6.37
CA HIS A 18 -11.49 -0.69 5.30
C HIS A 18 -10.22 -1.46 5.66
N GLN A 19 -9.75 -1.35 6.91
CA GLN A 19 -8.56 -2.05 7.39
C GLN A 19 -8.67 -3.58 7.24
N ALA A 20 -9.88 -4.12 7.33
CA ALA A 20 -10.14 -5.56 7.15
C ALA A 20 -9.84 -6.09 5.73
N LEU A 21 -9.70 -5.21 4.73
CA LEU A 21 -9.34 -5.60 3.36
C LEU A 21 -7.88 -6.06 3.24
N VAL A 22 -7.03 -5.66 4.18
CA VAL A 22 -5.61 -6.00 4.18
C VAL A 22 -5.33 -6.91 5.36
N HIS A 23 -4.88 -8.13 5.08
CA HIS A 23 -4.48 -9.08 6.11
C HIS A 23 -3.31 -8.52 6.94
N ASP A 24 -3.31 -8.74 8.25
CA ASP A 24 -2.32 -8.18 9.19
C ASP A 24 -0.86 -8.46 8.80
N HIS A 25 -0.62 -9.63 8.19
CA HIS A 25 0.68 -10.00 7.62
C HIS A 25 1.24 -8.92 6.68
N TRP A 26 0.39 -8.38 5.81
CA TRP A 26 0.77 -7.44 4.75
C TRP A 26 1.02 -6.02 5.28
N ARG A 27 0.57 -5.70 6.50
CA ARG A 27 0.73 -4.36 7.11
C ARG A 27 2.16 -4.01 7.53
N ASN A 28 3.08 -4.98 7.47
CA ASN A 28 4.49 -4.79 7.78
C ASN A 28 5.34 -4.47 6.54
N PHE A 29 4.71 -4.35 5.36
CA PHE A 29 5.41 -4.06 4.11
C PHE A 29 5.14 -2.63 3.64
N PRO A 30 6.09 -2.00 2.92
CA PRO A 30 5.85 -0.70 2.33
C PRO A 30 4.78 -0.79 1.23
N ALA A 31 3.94 0.23 1.14
CA ALA A 31 2.99 0.42 0.07
C ALA A 31 3.74 0.56 -1.26
N ILE A 32 3.31 -0.21 -2.27
CA ILE A 32 3.91 -0.17 -3.60
C ILE A 32 3.64 1.19 -4.23
N SER A 33 4.68 1.80 -4.79
CA SER A 33 4.55 3.07 -5.50
C SER A 33 3.59 2.96 -6.69
N LYS A 34 2.78 4.01 -6.92
CA LYS A 34 1.88 4.14 -8.08
C LYS A 34 2.59 3.93 -9.42
N TYR A 35 3.88 4.22 -9.52
CA TYR A 35 4.65 4.05 -10.75
C TYR A 35 4.72 2.59 -11.22
N TRP A 36 4.75 1.63 -10.30
CA TRP A 36 4.71 0.22 -10.66
C TRP A 36 3.40 -0.18 -11.35
N HIS A 37 2.29 0.43 -10.97
CA HIS A 37 0.99 0.18 -11.60
C HIS A 37 1.00 0.68 -13.06
N PHE A 38 1.59 1.86 -13.32
CA PHE A 38 1.74 2.38 -14.68
C PHE A 38 2.70 1.52 -15.52
N SER A 39 3.84 1.10 -14.95
CA SER A 39 4.79 0.22 -15.64
C SER A 39 4.18 -1.12 -16.00
N LEU A 40 3.42 -1.74 -15.10
CA LEU A 40 2.74 -3.01 -15.37
C LEU A 40 1.65 -2.82 -16.44
N ALA A 41 0.87 -1.75 -16.37
CA ALA A 41 -0.15 -1.44 -17.39
C ALA A 41 0.46 -1.34 -18.80
N PHE A 42 1.67 -0.76 -18.92
CA PHE A 42 2.38 -0.64 -20.19
C PHE A 42 2.92 -1.97 -20.74
N ILE A 43 3.24 -2.93 -19.88
CA ILE A 43 3.69 -4.27 -20.31
C ILE A 43 2.51 -5.13 -20.77
N TYR A 44 1.34 -4.94 -20.16
CA TYR A 44 0.13 -5.72 -20.42
C TYR A 44 -0.86 -5.08 -21.42
N SER A 45 -0.54 -3.92 -21.99
CA SER A 45 -1.28 -3.28 -23.08
C SER A 45 -0.88 -3.83 -24.44
#